data_AF-A0A6P0NRS8-F1
#
_entry.id   AF-A0A6P0NRS8-F1
#
_cell.length_a   1.000
_cell.length_b   1.000
_cell.length_c   1.000
_cell.angle_alpha   90.00
_cell.angle_beta   90.00
_cell.angle_gamma   90.00
#
_symmetry.space_group_name_H-M   'P 1'
#
loop_
_entity.id
_entity.type
_entity.pdbx_description
1 polymer ?
#
loop_
_entity_poly.entity_id
_entity_poly.type
_entity_poly.pdbx_seq_one_letter_code
_entity_poly.pdbx_strand_id
1 'polypeptide(L)'
;MKFNFLLLNRQSSVPTKKNLVTPNWHLTWGKIDQIKADISWSDRFFLIHQVKPNFSSNERFVVVGDIFLTNLPQLQKLLDISASLTATQIVAELWQSYGKKLFCC
;
A
#
# COMPACT_ATOMS: atom_id res chain seq x y z
N MET A 1 -12.74 -8.85 -18.39
CA MET A 1 -13.24 -7.52 -17.98
C MET A 1 -12.18 -6.47 -18.30
N LYS A 2 -12.46 -5.49 -19.18
CA LYS A 2 -11.53 -4.37 -19.49
C LYS A 2 -11.90 -3.20 -18.57
N PHE A 3 -11.06 -2.90 -17.59
CA PHE A 3 -11.22 -1.71 -16.75
C PHE A 3 -10.73 -0.48 -17.52
N ASN A 4 -11.65 0.43 -17.85
CA ASN A 4 -11.30 1.75 -18.39
C ASN A 4 -10.95 2.68 -17.22
N PHE A 5 -9.68 2.72 -16.86
CA PHE A 5 -9.14 3.65 -15.84
C PHE A 5 -9.01 5.11 -16.32
N LEU A 6 -9.37 5.39 -17.58
CA LEU A 6 -9.07 6.64 -18.30
C LEU A 6 -9.88 7.88 -17.84
N LEU A 7 -10.59 7.85 -16.71
CA LEU A 7 -11.38 8.99 -16.22
C LEU A 7 -11.02 9.48 -14.81
N LEU A 8 -9.95 8.96 -14.21
CA LEU A 8 -9.48 9.42 -12.88
C LEU A 8 -8.44 10.57 -12.94
N ASN A 9 -8.24 11.20 -14.11
CA ASN A 9 -7.45 12.43 -14.25
C ASN A 9 -8.21 13.67 -13.74
N ARG A 10 -8.65 13.65 -12.48
CA ARG A 10 -8.69 14.88 -11.70
C ARG A 10 -7.38 14.91 -10.91
N GLN A 11 -6.42 15.68 -11.39
CA GLN A 11 -5.32 16.16 -10.55
C GLN A 11 -5.93 16.98 -9.42
N SER A 12 -6.36 16.32 -8.35
CA SER A 12 -6.52 16.97 -7.06
C SER A 12 -5.11 17.37 -6.65
N SER A 13 -4.84 18.68 -6.62
CA SER A 13 -3.61 19.21 -6.02
C SER A 13 -3.48 18.60 -4.63
N VAL A 14 -2.49 17.72 -4.44
CA VAL A 14 -2.14 17.22 -3.11
C VAL A 14 -1.86 18.46 -2.27
N PRO A 15 -2.56 18.70 -1.15
CA PRO A 15 -2.33 19.88 -0.35
C PRO A 15 -0.88 19.83 0.14
N THR A 16 -0.05 20.71 -0.40
CA THR A 16 1.36 20.91 -0.04
C THR A 16 1.42 21.60 1.32
N LYS A 17 0.86 20.98 2.36
CA LYS A 17 1.17 21.35 3.74
C LYS A 17 2.52 20.72 4.07
N LYS A 18 3.51 21.57 4.36
CA LYS A 18 4.87 21.27 4.88
C LYS A 18 4.91 20.53 6.22
N ASN A 19 3.88 19.78 6.58
CA ASN A 19 3.92 18.82 7.66
C ASN A 19 4.04 17.44 7.02
N LEU A 20 5.23 17.13 6.48
CA LEU A 20 5.57 15.75 6.21
C LEU A 20 5.49 15.03 7.56
N VAL A 21 4.43 14.25 7.75
CA VAL A 21 4.34 13.31 8.86
C VAL A 21 5.55 12.41 8.69
N THR A 22 6.51 12.49 9.61
CA THR A 22 7.63 11.56 9.62
C THR A 22 7.02 10.17 9.80
N PRO A 23 7.18 9.26 8.81
CA PRO A 23 6.65 7.93 8.96
C PRO A 23 7.32 7.30 10.18
N ASN A 24 6.51 6.72 11.06
CA ASN A 24 6.97 5.97 12.22
C ASN A 24 7.33 4.52 11.85
N TRP A 25 7.57 4.27 10.57
CA TRP A 25 7.90 2.96 10.03
C TRP A 25 9.12 3.08 9.13
N HIS A 26 9.91 2.01 9.07
CA HIS A 26 11.08 1.95 8.23
C HIS A 26 11.23 0.57 7.58
N LEU A 27 11.69 0.62 6.33
CA LEU A 27 12.07 -0.55 5.55
C LEU A 27 13.59 -0.62 5.53
N THR A 28 14.14 -1.79 5.82
CA THR A 28 15.59 -2.02 5.71
C THR A 28 15.84 -3.21 4.81
N TRP A 29 16.80 -3.05 3.89
CA TRP A 29 17.31 -4.10 3.01
C TRP A 29 18.76 -4.39 3.42
N GLY A 30 19.12 -5.66 3.61
CA GLY A 30 20.52 -6.03 3.82
C GLY A 30 20.69 -7.42 4.43
N LYS A 31 21.95 -7.78 4.70
CA LYS A 31 22.25 -8.98 5.50
C LYS A 31 21.79 -8.72 6.94
N ILE A 32 20.86 -9.55 7.41
CA ILE A 32 20.29 -9.42 8.76
C ILE A 32 21.12 -10.29 9.69
N ASP A 33 22.11 -9.68 10.34
CA ASP A 33 22.98 -10.39 11.29
C ASP A 33 22.39 -10.43 12.71
N GLN A 34 21.51 -9.47 13.06
CA GLN A 34 20.84 -9.39 14.37
C GLN A 34 19.42 -8.84 14.23
N ILE A 35 18.44 -9.56 14.77
CA ILE A 35 17.03 -9.13 14.86
C ILE A 35 16.92 -8.23 16.10
N LYS A 36 16.64 -6.93 15.91
CA LYS A 36 16.37 -5.97 16.98
C LYS A 36 14.92 -6.05 17.46
N ALA A 37 14.64 -5.48 18.63
CA ALA A 37 13.27 -5.16 19.04
C ALA A 37 12.58 -4.26 17.98
N ASP A 38 11.26 -4.33 17.90
CA ASP A 38 10.38 -3.57 16.98
C ASP A 38 10.29 -4.04 15.52
N ILE A 39 10.82 -5.22 15.20
CA ILE A 39 10.58 -5.86 13.89
C ILE A 39 9.16 -6.45 13.86
N SER A 40 8.36 -5.94 12.93
CA SER A 40 6.98 -6.41 12.69
C SER A 40 6.91 -7.52 11.65
N TRP A 41 7.89 -7.59 10.74
CA TRP A 41 8.03 -8.67 9.76
C TRP A 41 9.44 -8.72 9.19
N SER A 42 9.88 -9.92 8.79
CA SER A 42 11.19 -10.15 8.17
C SER A 42 11.16 -11.26 7.12
N ASP A 43 12.00 -11.10 6.10
CA ASP A 43 12.48 -12.18 5.22
C ASP A 43 14.02 -12.13 5.16
N ARG A 44 14.67 -13.02 4.41
CA ARG A 44 16.14 -13.21 4.34
C ARG A 44 16.94 -11.92 4.17
N PHE A 45 16.39 -10.93 3.46
CA PHE A 45 17.08 -9.68 3.16
C PHE A 45 16.28 -8.42 3.50
N PHE A 46 15.08 -8.56 4.05
CA PHE A 46 14.14 -7.46 4.26
C PHE A 46 13.58 -7.45 5.66
N LEU A 47 13.50 -6.26 6.26
CA LEU A 47 12.80 -6.06 7.53
C LEU A 47 11.84 -4.88 7.45
N ILE A 48 10.70 -5.05 8.10
CA ILE A 48 9.69 -4.03 8.33
C ILE A 48 9.62 -3.78 9.83
N HIS A 49 9.80 -2.53 10.22
CA HIS A 49 9.83 -2.14 11.63
C HIS A 49 8.63 -1.26 11.98
N GLN A 50 8.18 -1.36 13.23
CA GLN A 50 7.22 -0.45 13.88
C GLN A 50 5.82 -0.38 13.24
N VAL A 51 5.53 -1.17 12.20
CA VAL A 51 4.22 -1.23 11.56
C VAL A 51 3.92 -2.64 11.05
N LYS A 52 2.67 -3.08 11.25
CA LYS A 52 2.20 -4.34 10.69
C LYS A 52 1.98 -4.19 9.17
N PRO A 53 2.71 -4.95 8.33
CA PRO A 53 2.46 -4.94 6.91
C PRO A 53 1.10 -5.52 6.53
N ASN A 54 0.60 -5.11 5.36
CA ASN A 54 -0.53 -5.77 4.72
C ASN A 54 -0.03 -6.56 3.52
N PHE A 55 -0.37 -7.84 3.48
CA PHE A 55 -0.06 -8.72 2.36
C PHE A 55 -1.26 -8.82 1.45
N SER A 56 -0.99 -8.97 0.16
CA SER A 56 -1.99 -9.44 -0.79
C SER A 56 -2.36 -10.89 -0.51
N SER A 57 -3.53 -11.34 -0.95
CA SER A 57 -4.06 -12.68 -0.64
C SER A 57 -3.16 -13.83 -1.12
N ASN A 58 -2.31 -13.63 -2.13
CA ASN A 58 -1.31 -14.61 -2.57
C ASN A 58 0.09 -14.41 -1.96
N GLU A 59 0.23 -13.48 -1.00
CA GLU A 59 1.46 -13.15 -0.28
C GLU A 59 2.64 -12.71 -1.18
N ARG A 60 2.38 -12.35 -2.45
CA ARG A 60 3.44 -11.87 -3.36
C ARG A 60 3.73 -10.39 -3.22
N PHE A 61 2.81 -9.62 -2.65
CA PHE A 61 2.95 -8.18 -2.48
C PHE A 61 2.76 -7.78 -1.03
N VAL A 62 3.67 -6.95 -0.55
CA VAL A 62 3.64 -6.34 0.77
C VAL A 62 3.45 -4.84 0.62
N VAL A 63 2.49 -4.29 1.35
CA VAL A 63 2.21 -2.86 1.39
C VAL A 63 2.45 -2.35 2.80
N VAL A 64 3.31 -1.35 2.89
CA VAL A 64 3.68 -0.66 4.12
C VAL A 64 3.55 0.84 3.88
N GLY A 65 2.85 1.51 4.80
CA GLY A 65 2.81 2.96 4.86
C GLY A 65 1.43 3.55 5.11
N ASP A 66 1.42 4.86 5.26
CA ASP A 66 0.23 5.66 5.50
C ASP A 66 -0.45 5.99 4.16
N ILE A 67 -1.45 5.19 3.81
CA ILE A 67 -2.16 5.31 2.53
C ILE A 67 -3.49 6.01 2.74
N PHE A 68 -3.70 7.10 2.01
CA PHE A 68 -4.97 7.78 1.89
C PHE A 68 -5.50 7.72 0.46
N LEU A 69 -6.65 7.09 0.26
CA LEU A 69 -7.31 6.99 -1.04
C LEU A 69 -8.48 7.97 -1.10
N THR A 70 -8.34 9.07 -1.84
CA THR A 70 -9.38 10.11 -1.98
C THR A 70 -10.67 9.59 -2.62
N ASN A 71 -10.58 8.50 -3.38
CA ASN A 71 -11.68 7.86 -4.10
C ASN A 71 -12.09 6.50 -3.48
N LEU A 72 -11.78 6.27 -2.19
CA LEU A 72 -12.05 5.00 -1.52
C LEU A 72 -13.50 4.52 -1.67
N PRO A 73 -14.56 5.34 -1.46
CA PRO A 73 -15.93 4.88 -1.58
C PRO A 73 -16.30 4.43 -3.00
N GLN A 74 -15.82 5.15 -4.02
CA GLN A 74 -16.04 4.79 -5.42
C GLN A 74 -15.32 3.50 -5.78
N LEU A 75 -14.10 3.33 -5.26
CA LEU A 75 -13.27 2.15 -5.49
C LEU A 75 -13.89 0.88 -4.86
N GLN A 76 -14.37 0.98 -3.62
CA GLN A 76 -15.07 -0.10 -2.93
C GLN A 76 -16.32 -0.54 -3.71
N LYS A 77 -17.14 0.42 -4.17
CA LYS A 77 -18.33 0.13 -4.98
C LYS A 77 -18.00 -0.50 -6.33
N LEU A 78 -16.95 -0.03 -7.01
CA LEU A 78 -16.59 -0.49 -8.34
C LEU A 78 -16.01 -1.92 -8.34
N LEU A 79 -15.32 -2.30 -7.27
CA LEU A 79 -14.66 -3.58 -7.13
C LEU A 79 -15.43 -4.59 -6.28
N ASP A 80 -16.62 -4.21 -5.79
CA ASP A 80 -17.42 -5.00 -4.85
C ASP A 80 -16.61 -5.42 -3.61
N ILE A 81 -15.79 -4.50 -3.10
CA ILE A 81 -14.94 -4.72 -1.93
C ILE A 81 -15.68 -4.27 -0.67
N SER A 82 -15.67 -5.12 0.35
CA SER A 82 -16.22 -4.80 1.67
C SER A 82 -15.65 -3.49 2.24
N ALA A 83 -16.53 -2.68 2.84
CA ALA A 83 -16.15 -1.47 3.56
C ALA A 83 -15.22 -1.72 4.76
N SER A 84 -15.07 -2.98 5.18
CA SER A 84 -14.19 -3.39 6.29
C SER A 84 -12.70 -3.40 5.92
N LEU A 85 -12.33 -3.38 4.63
CA LEU A 85 -10.92 -3.39 4.24
C LEU A 85 -10.30 -2.00 4.38
N THR A 86 -9.08 -1.98 4.91
CA THR A 86 -8.28 -0.75 5.00
C THR A 86 -7.76 -0.34 3.62
N ALA A 87 -7.37 0.93 3.48
CA ALA A 87 -6.75 1.43 2.25
C ALA A 87 -5.50 0.62 1.85
N THR A 88 -4.68 0.21 2.82
CA THR A 88 -3.49 -0.61 2.58
C THR A 88 -3.82 -2.01 2.06
N GLN A 89 -4.86 -2.66 2.59
CA GLN A 89 -5.34 -3.95 2.09
C GLN A 89 -5.87 -3.83 0.66
N ILE A 90 -6.65 -2.79 0.37
CA ILE A 90 -7.18 -2.53 -0.98
C ILE A 90 -6.05 -2.34 -1.99
N VAL A 91 -5.01 -1.56 -1.63
CA VAL A 91 -3.84 -1.37 -2.50
C VAL A 91 -3.10 -2.69 -2.74
N ALA A 92 -2.93 -3.53 -1.71
CA ALA A 92 -2.27 -4.82 -1.85
C ALA A 92 -3.02 -5.73 -2.85
N GLU A 93 -4.36 -5.80 -2.75
CA GLU A 93 -5.20 -6.59 -3.66
C GLU A 93 -5.23 -6.03 -5.08
N LEU A 94 -5.27 -4.71 -5.21
CA LEU A 94 -5.21 -4.04 -6.51
C LEU A 94 -3.88 -4.30 -7.22
N TRP A 95 -2.78 -4.22 -6.48
CA TRP A 95 -1.47 -4.52 -7.03
C TRP A 95 -1.36 -5.98 -7.44
N GLN A 96 -1.93 -6.90 -6.65
CA GLN A 96 -2.01 -8.31 -7.02
C GLN A 96 -2.81 -8.55 -8.31
N SER A 97 -3.94 -7.88 -8.47
CA SER A 97 -4.90 -8.13 -9.55
C SER A 97 -4.52 -7.44 -10.87
N TYR A 98 -3.91 -6.26 -10.80
CA TYR A 98 -3.66 -5.40 -11.96
C TYR A 98 -2.18 -5.04 -12.16
N GLY A 99 -1.36 -5.18 -11.12
CA GLY A 99 0.06 -4.88 -11.14
C GLY A 99 0.38 -3.48 -11.67
N LYS A 100 1.48 -3.38 -12.41
CA LYS A 100 2.00 -2.10 -12.93
C LYS A 100 1.02 -1.35 -13.84
N LYS A 101 0.08 -2.06 -14.49
CA LYS A 101 -0.90 -1.45 -15.42
C LYS A 101 -1.76 -0.40 -14.72
N LEU A 102 -1.95 -0.51 -13.41
CA LEU A 102 -2.78 0.40 -12.63
C LEU A 102 -2.01 1.59 -12.05
N PHE A 103 -0.71 1.43 -11.77
CA PHE A 103 0.06 2.37 -10.94
C PHE A 103 1.19 3.11 -11.66
N CYS A 104 1.52 2.75 -12.91
CA CYS A 104 2.61 3.38 -13.68
C CYS A 104 2.12 4.17 -14.91
N CYS A 105 0.92 4.76 -14.85
CA CYS A 105 0.40 5.62 -15.93
C CYS A 105 0.94 7.05 -15.82
#